data_AF-A0A8H6XJ53-F1
#
_entry.id   AF-A0A8H6XJ53-F1
#
_cell.length_a   1.000
_cell.length_b   1.000
_cell.length_c   1.000
_cell.angle_alpha   90.00
_cell.angle_beta   90.00
_cell.angle_gamma   90.00
#
_symmetry.space_group_name_H-M   'P 1'
#
loop_
_entity.id
_entity.type
_entity.pdbx_description
1 polymer ?
#
loop_
_entity_poly.entity_id
_entity_poly.type
_entity_poly.pdbx_seq_one_letter_code
_entity_poly.pdbx_strand_id
1 'polypeptide(L)'
;MSELLAAAKKGPVVILNVGRSSCDGLILLEGLSDGVIHVPFPELTSGHVKSLSQSFQNLMSDEGHGNINRLHARPEGSSIDPEVDFAHILSELWMRLVKPVLDALAITPSIKDNLPHIWWCPTGPLTFLPIHAAGLYGEDVPFGSKLSDLAISSYTPSLVALMQPTSQAQHEFQLLAVVQASTVGQSNLPGTKDEINHIQQCAKDKVAVCPLMDQEATVARGGRGA
;
A
#
# COMPACT_ATOMS: atom_id res chain seq x y z
N MET A 1 -15.82 20.86 -12.52
CA MET A 1 -15.60 19.44 -12.89
C MET A 1 -14.29 19.25 -13.64
N SER A 2 -13.93 20.14 -14.57
CA SER A 2 -12.64 20.12 -15.30
C SER A 2 -11.38 20.10 -14.41
N GLU A 3 -11.37 20.85 -13.30
CA GLU A 3 -10.22 20.86 -12.37
C GLU A 3 -10.03 19.52 -11.65
N LEU A 4 -11.11 18.81 -11.31
CA LEU A 4 -11.06 17.55 -10.58
C LEU A 4 -10.56 16.40 -11.46
N LEU A 5 -10.89 16.43 -12.75
CA LEU A 5 -10.40 15.47 -13.74
C LEU A 5 -8.88 15.57 -13.96
N ALA A 6 -8.25 16.71 -13.65
CA ALA A 6 -6.80 16.83 -13.72
C ALA A 6 -6.07 15.87 -12.76
N ALA A 7 -6.73 15.45 -11.66
CA ALA A 7 -6.19 14.45 -10.74
C ALA A 7 -6.09 13.05 -11.37
N ALA A 8 -6.94 12.74 -12.35
CA ALA A 8 -7.02 11.44 -13.02
C ALA A 8 -6.10 11.29 -14.24
N LYS A 9 -5.29 12.32 -14.58
CA LYS A 9 -4.33 12.29 -15.69
C LYS A 9 -3.27 11.19 -15.58
N LYS A 10 -3.01 10.71 -14.36
CA LYS A 10 -2.01 9.68 -14.05
C LYS A 10 -2.63 8.30 -13.84
N GLY A 11 -3.90 8.13 -14.22
CA GLY A 11 -4.68 6.91 -14.01
C GLY A 11 -5.94 7.13 -13.17
N PRO A 12 -6.84 6.11 -13.10
CA PRO A 12 -8.04 6.16 -12.26
C PRO A 12 -7.74 6.53 -10.82
N VAL A 13 -8.56 7.43 -10.27
CA VAL A 13 -8.53 7.79 -8.85
C VAL A 13 -9.80 7.30 -8.18
N VAL A 14 -9.66 6.39 -7.23
CA VAL A 14 -10.75 5.77 -6.50
C VAL A 14 -10.81 6.38 -5.10
N ILE A 15 -11.81 7.24 -4.88
CA ILE A 15 -12.09 7.82 -3.57
C ILE A 15 -12.96 6.83 -2.81
N LEU A 16 -12.51 6.40 -1.64
CA LEU A 16 -13.23 5.43 -0.81
C LEU A 16 -13.83 6.15 0.39
N ASN A 17 -15.15 6.11 0.49
CA ASN A 17 -15.92 6.73 1.56
C ASN A 17 -16.54 5.65 2.46
N VAL A 18 -16.41 5.84 3.78
CA VAL A 18 -17.07 5.03 4.80
C VAL A 18 -18.07 5.90 5.55
N GLY A 19 -19.32 5.85 5.12
CA GLY A 19 -20.42 6.57 5.75
C GLY A 19 -21.10 5.77 6.86
N ARG A 20 -22.05 6.41 7.57
CA ARG A 20 -22.90 5.73 8.55
C ARG A 20 -23.93 4.79 7.89
N SER A 21 -24.41 5.18 6.72
CA SER A 21 -25.51 4.50 6.02
C SER A 21 -25.04 3.68 4.81
N SER A 22 -23.92 4.05 4.20
CA SER A 22 -23.34 3.37 3.04
C SER A 22 -21.82 3.50 3.04
N CYS A 23 -21.15 2.54 2.42
CA CYS A 23 -19.76 2.66 1.99
C CYS A 23 -19.74 2.69 0.46
N ASP A 24 -18.95 3.59 -0.11
CA ASP A 24 -19.01 3.90 -1.54
C ASP A 24 -17.62 4.19 -2.09
N GLY A 25 -17.41 3.79 -3.35
CA GLY A 25 -16.29 4.17 -4.19
C GLY A 25 -16.74 5.19 -5.22
N LEU A 26 -15.96 6.26 -5.39
CA LEU A 26 -16.13 7.22 -6.47
C LEU A 26 -14.88 7.19 -7.34
N ILE A 27 -15.04 6.78 -8.58
CA ILE A 27 -13.94 6.62 -9.53
C ILE A 27 -13.92 7.84 -10.45
N LEU A 28 -12.81 8.58 -10.41
CA LEU A 28 -12.49 9.61 -11.38
C LEU A 28 -11.62 9.01 -12.49
N LEU A 29 -12.07 9.16 -13.74
CA LEU A 29 -11.34 8.73 -14.93
C LEU A 29 -11.23 9.89 -15.91
N GLU A 30 -10.07 10.03 -16.53
CA GLU A 30 -9.89 10.98 -17.62
C GLU A 30 -10.73 10.57 -18.85
N GLY A 31 -11.39 11.53 -19.49
CA GLY A 31 -12.15 11.30 -20.72
C GLY A 31 -13.63 10.90 -20.54
N LEU A 32 -14.11 10.67 -19.31
CA LEU A 32 -15.55 10.50 -19.05
C LEU A 32 -16.29 11.84 -19.05
N SER A 33 -17.36 11.93 -19.86
CA SER A 33 -18.17 13.15 -20.00
C SER A 33 -18.95 13.52 -18.73
N ASP A 34 -19.40 12.52 -17.96
CA ASP A 34 -20.14 12.69 -16.69
C ASP A 34 -19.24 12.66 -15.44
N GLY A 35 -17.91 12.60 -15.63
CA GLY A 35 -16.89 12.94 -14.63
C GLY A 35 -16.64 11.96 -13.49
N VAL A 36 -17.56 11.05 -13.13
CA VAL A 36 -17.43 10.12 -11.98
C VAL A 36 -18.21 8.82 -12.20
N ILE A 37 -17.62 7.66 -11.92
CA ILE A 37 -18.34 6.38 -11.77
C ILE A 37 -18.57 6.12 -10.27
N HIS A 38 -19.81 5.87 -9.88
CA HIS A 38 -20.16 5.46 -8.51
C HIS A 38 -20.16 3.93 -8.40
N VAL A 39 -19.48 3.41 -7.38
CA VAL A 39 -19.42 1.98 -7.04
C VAL A 39 -19.94 1.81 -5.61
N PRO A 40 -21.16 1.30 -5.40
CA PRO A 40 -21.65 1.03 -4.05
C PRO A 40 -20.99 -0.23 -3.48
N PHE A 41 -20.71 -0.22 -2.17
CA PHE A 41 -20.22 -1.40 -1.43
C PHE A 41 -21.30 -1.88 -0.45
N PRO A 42 -22.39 -2.50 -0.92
CA PRO A 42 -23.55 -2.86 -0.08
C PRO A 42 -23.20 -3.84 1.04
N GLU A 43 -22.16 -4.63 0.81
CA GLU A 43 -21.64 -5.64 1.72
C GLU A 43 -20.66 -5.10 2.76
N LEU A 44 -20.29 -3.82 2.67
CA LEU A 44 -19.33 -3.17 3.53
C LEU A 44 -20.03 -2.16 4.44
N THR A 45 -19.89 -2.35 5.75
CA THR A 45 -20.44 -1.42 6.75
C THR A 45 -19.33 -0.71 7.52
N SER A 46 -19.61 0.47 8.09
CA SER A 46 -18.63 1.16 8.94
C SER A 46 -18.16 0.31 10.12
N GLY A 47 -19.06 -0.50 10.71
CA GLY A 47 -18.70 -1.44 11.78
C GLY A 47 -17.74 -2.52 11.31
N HIS A 48 -17.99 -3.09 10.12
CA HIS A 48 -17.11 -4.08 9.51
C HIS A 48 -15.72 -3.49 9.23
N VAL A 49 -15.65 -2.34 8.56
CA VAL A 49 -14.36 -1.69 8.24
C VAL A 49 -13.55 -1.38 9.50
N LYS A 50 -14.21 -0.93 10.57
CA LYS A 50 -13.55 -0.71 11.86
C LYS A 50 -13.02 -2.01 12.47
N SER A 51 -13.79 -3.10 12.38
CA SER A 51 -13.36 -4.41 12.85
C SER A 51 -12.11 -4.88 12.10
N LEU A 52 -12.10 -4.81 10.77
CA LEU A 52 -10.93 -5.17 9.96
C LEU A 52 -9.71 -4.31 10.32
N SER A 53 -9.90 -2.99 10.44
CA SER A 53 -8.82 -2.07 10.82
C SER A 53 -8.26 -2.38 12.20
N GLN A 54 -9.11 -2.72 13.18
CA GLN A 54 -8.67 -3.07 14.52
C GLN A 54 -7.93 -4.41 14.54
N SER A 55 -8.47 -5.43 13.86
CA SER A 55 -7.81 -6.73 13.73
C SER A 55 -6.44 -6.60 13.08
N PHE A 56 -6.34 -5.84 11.99
CA PHE A 56 -5.07 -5.59 11.32
C PHE A 56 -4.05 -4.90 12.25
N GLN A 57 -4.47 -3.84 12.96
CA GLN A 57 -3.60 -3.15 13.92
C GLN A 57 -3.14 -4.06 15.06
N ASN A 58 -4.00 -4.97 15.53
CA ASN A 58 -3.65 -5.94 16.56
C ASN A 58 -2.58 -6.92 16.05
N LEU A 59 -2.74 -7.44 14.82
CA LEU A 59 -1.72 -8.30 14.18
C LEU A 59 -0.38 -7.59 14.08
N MET A 60 -0.37 -6.36 13.56
CA MET A 60 0.86 -5.58 13.39
C MET A 60 1.53 -5.19 14.72
N SER A 61 0.76 -5.07 15.79
CA SER A 61 1.30 -4.75 17.12
C SER A 61 1.92 -5.97 17.81
N ASP A 62 1.44 -7.18 17.50
CA ASP A 62 1.97 -8.43 18.05
C ASP A 62 3.27 -8.86 17.33
N GLU A 63 3.41 -8.49 16.04
CA GLU A 63 4.59 -8.73 15.21
C GLU A 63 5.81 -7.83 15.51
N GLY A 64 5.71 -6.90 16.48
CA GLY A 64 6.86 -6.13 17.01
C GLY A 64 8.00 -6.98 17.60
N HIS A 65 7.85 -8.31 17.63
CA HIS A 65 8.89 -9.28 17.96
C HIS A 65 9.18 -10.15 16.73
N GLY A 66 9.97 -9.61 15.80
CA GLY A 66 10.41 -10.28 14.57
C GLY A 66 10.88 -11.71 14.80
N ASN A 67 9.98 -12.67 14.55
CA ASN A 67 10.29 -14.07 14.62
C ASN A 67 9.52 -14.80 13.52
N ILE A 68 10.04 -14.65 12.30
CA ILE A 68 9.80 -15.54 11.16
C ILE A 68 10.06 -17.03 11.55
N ASN A 69 10.73 -17.28 12.68
CA ASN A 69 10.95 -18.60 13.27
C ASN A 69 9.85 -19.08 14.25
N ARG A 70 8.77 -18.31 14.52
CA ARG A 70 7.70 -18.75 15.44
C ARG A 70 6.57 -19.55 14.79
N LEU A 71 6.59 -19.76 13.47
CA LEU A 71 5.71 -20.71 12.78
C LEU A 71 5.82 -22.15 13.33
N HIS A 72 6.84 -22.47 14.16
CA HIS A 72 7.03 -23.80 14.74
C HIS A 72 6.93 -23.87 16.28
N ALA A 73 6.52 -22.80 16.98
CA ALA A 73 6.48 -22.84 18.44
C ALA A 73 5.35 -21.99 19.05
N ARG A 74 4.10 -22.47 18.96
CA ARG A 74 3.01 -22.04 19.85
C ARG A 74 2.45 -23.24 20.63
N PRO A 75 2.14 -23.09 21.93
CA PRO A 75 1.50 -24.15 22.71
C PRO A 75 0.05 -24.33 22.26
N GLU A 76 -0.40 -25.58 22.19
CA GLU A 76 -1.79 -25.96 21.93
C GLU A 76 -2.73 -25.26 22.93
N GLY A 77 -3.65 -24.41 22.45
CA GLY A 77 -4.76 -23.92 23.30
C GLY A 77 -5.25 -22.48 23.11
N SER A 78 -4.64 -21.64 22.26
CA SER A 78 -5.21 -20.32 21.88
C SER A 78 -5.48 -20.27 20.38
N SER A 79 -6.77 -20.27 20.04
CA SER A 79 -7.33 -20.53 18.71
C SER A 79 -7.29 -19.31 17.80
N ILE A 80 -6.27 -19.20 16.95
CA ILE A 80 -6.28 -18.74 15.54
C ILE A 80 -4.84 -18.35 15.15
N ASP A 81 -4.46 -18.73 13.93
CA ASP A 81 -3.17 -18.49 13.29
C ASP A 81 -3.11 -17.06 12.70
N PRO A 82 -2.11 -16.23 13.04
CA PRO A 82 -1.98 -14.86 12.52
C PRO A 82 -1.96 -14.79 10.99
N GLU A 83 -1.42 -15.82 10.32
CA GLU A 83 -1.40 -15.90 8.86
C GLU A 83 -2.82 -16.04 8.30
N VAL A 84 -3.67 -16.84 8.98
CA VAL A 84 -5.08 -17.02 8.62
C VAL A 84 -5.88 -15.74 8.85
N ASP A 85 -5.62 -15.01 9.94
CA ASP A 85 -6.28 -13.72 10.20
C ASP A 85 -5.88 -12.65 9.18
N PHE A 86 -4.60 -12.58 8.80
CA PHE A 86 -4.14 -11.63 7.79
C PHE A 86 -4.73 -11.95 6.40
N ALA A 87 -4.67 -13.22 5.98
CA ALA A 87 -5.29 -13.66 4.74
C ALA A 87 -6.80 -13.39 4.71
N HIS A 88 -7.49 -13.56 5.85
CA HIS A 88 -8.90 -13.21 5.97
C HIS A 88 -9.14 -11.72 5.72
N ILE A 89 -8.37 -10.82 6.35
CA ILE A 89 -8.48 -9.37 6.12
C ILE A 89 -8.28 -9.02 4.64
N LEU A 90 -7.27 -9.59 3.98
CA LEU A 90 -7.01 -9.35 2.55
C LEU A 90 -8.14 -9.88 1.66
N SER A 91 -8.75 -11.01 2.02
CA SER A 91 -9.89 -11.58 1.27
C SER A 91 -11.16 -10.73 1.42
N GLU A 92 -11.40 -10.15 2.59
CA GLU A 92 -12.55 -9.26 2.83
C GLU A 92 -12.40 -7.95 2.05
N LEU A 93 -11.19 -7.37 2.03
CA LEU A 93 -10.87 -6.20 1.20
C LEU A 93 -11.04 -6.52 -0.29
N TRP A 94 -10.61 -7.71 -0.72
CA TRP A 94 -10.73 -8.14 -2.10
C TRP A 94 -12.18 -8.23 -2.55
N MET A 95 -12.98 -9.02 -1.84
CA MET A 95 -14.35 -9.34 -2.24
C MET A 95 -15.29 -8.14 -2.15
N ARG A 96 -15.13 -7.30 -1.11
CA ARG A 96 -16.12 -6.24 -0.80
C ARG A 96 -15.74 -4.86 -1.31
N LEU A 97 -14.49 -4.64 -1.69
CA LEU A 97 -13.99 -3.31 -2.07
C LEU A 97 -13.21 -3.32 -3.39
N VAL A 98 -12.14 -4.11 -3.46
CA VAL A 98 -11.22 -4.04 -4.61
C VAL A 98 -11.83 -4.65 -5.87
N LYS A 99 -12.37 -5.88 -5.78
CA LYS A 99 -12.96 -6.54 -6.94
C LYS A 99 -14.12 -5.72 -7.56
N PRO A 100 -15.09 -5.18 -6.79
CA PRO A 100 -16.13 -4.31 -7.35
C PRO A 100 -15.58 -3.08 -8.09
N VAL A 101 -14.47 -2.49 -7.60
CA VAL A 101 -13.81 -1.36 -8.26
C VAL A 101 -13.14 -1.80 -9.57
N LEU A 102 -12.43 -2.93 -9.57
CA LEU A 102 -11.80 -3.47 -10.78
C LEU A 102 -12.83 -3.86 -11.84
N ASP A 103 -13.94 -4.47 -11.42
CA ASP A 103 -15.07 -4.81 -12.29
C ASP A 103 -15.66 -3.53 -12.94
N ALA A 104 -15.85 -2.46 -12.15
CA ALA A 104 -16.34 -1.16 -12.66
C ALA A 104 -15.36 -0.47 -13.62
N LEU A 105 -14.06 -0.70 -13.44
CA LEU A 105 -12.99 -0.23 -14.33
C LEU A 105 -12.77 -1.15 -15.56
N ALA A 106 -13.47 -2.29 -15.62
CA ALA A 106 -13.26 -3.35 -16.61
C ALA A 106 -11.78 -3.82 -16.69
N ILE A 107 -11.07 -3.83 -15.55
CA ILE A 107 -9.69 -4.31 -15.47
C ILE A 107 -9.69 -5.83 -15.34
N THR A 108 -9.01 -6.49 -16.28
CA THR A 108 -8.88 -7.95 -16.31
C THR A 108 -7.42 -8.37 -16.14
N PRO A 109 -7.15 -9.60 -15.66
CA PRO A 109 -5.78 -10.08 -15.44
C PRO A 109 -4.97 -10.00 -16.73
N SER A 110 -3.75 -9.45 -16.66
CA SER A 110 -2.84 -9.32 -17.80
C SER A 110 -1.50 -9.93 -17.44
N ILE A 111 -1.01 -10.83 -18.30
CA ILE A 111 0.35 -11.41 -18.20
C ILE A 111 1.41 -10.41 -18.67
N LYS A 112 1.01 -9.28 -19.30
CA LYS A 112 1.94 -8.24 -19.76
C LYS A 112 2.35 -7.34 -18.60
N ASP A 113 3.62 -6.96 -18.56
CA ASP A 113 4.23 -6.06 -17.57
C ASP A 113 3.65 -4.64 -17.52
N ASN A 114 2.73 -4.28 -18.42
CA ASN A 114 2.11 -2.97 -18.46
C ASN A 114 0.75 -2.97 -17.75
N LEU A 115 0.78 -3.11 -16.43
CA LEU A 115 -0.41 -3.03 -15.59
C LEU A 115 -0.91 -1.58 -15.46
N PRO A 116 -2.23 -1.33 -15.46
CA PRO A 116 -2.77 0.00 -15.18
C PRO A 116 -2.40 0.46 -13.77
N HIS A 117 -2.25 1.78 -13.59
CA HIS A 117 -2.00 2.39 -12.29
C HIS A 117 -3.30 2.92 -11.68
N ILE A 118 -3.66 2.44 -10.50
CA ILE A 118 -4.81 2.91 -9.70
C ILE A 118 -4.31 3.72 -8.51
N TRP A 119 -4.93 4.88 -8.30
CA TRP A 119 -4.75 5.72 -7.12
C TRP A 119 -5.91 5.53 -6.15
N TRP A 120 -5.62 5.11 -4.93
CA TRP A 120 -6.60 5.01 -3.84
C TRP A 120 -6.55 6.26 -2.98
N CYS A 121 -7.70 6.91 -2.80
CA CYS A 121 -7.90 8.00 -1.85
C CYS A 121 -8.80 7.51 -0.72
N PRO A 122 -8.29 6.69 0.23
CA PRO A 122 -9.09 6.15 1.32
C PRO A 122 -9.40 7.22 2.38
N THR A 123 -10.50 7.03 3.08
CA THR A 123 -10.90 7.87 4.22
C THR A 123 -11.16 7.03 5.47
N GLY A 124 -10.97 7.63 6.64
CA GLY A 124 -11.28 7.01 7.92
C GLY A 124 -10.47 5.72 8.15
N PRO A 125 -11.09 4.63 8.68
CA PRO A 125 -10.33 3.43 9.01
C PRO A 125 -9.78 2.67 7.79
N LEU A 126 -10.28 2.93 6.57
CA LEU A 126 -9.69 2.35 5.34
C LEU A 126 -8.25 2.82 5.10
N THR A 127 -7.85 3.97 5.64
CA THR A 127 -6.48 4.49 5.50
C THR A 127 -5.44 3.59 6.16
N PHE A 128 -5.84 2.75 7.12
CA PHE A 128 -4.95 1.83 7.83
C PHE A 128 -4.94 0.42 7.25
N LEU A 129 -5.76 0.15 6.23
CA LEU A 129 -5.89 -1.20 5.65
C LEU A 129 -5.02 -1.37 4.40
N PRO A 130 -4.42 -2.56 4.21
CA PRO A 130 -3.52 -2.84 3.09
C PRO A 130 -4.29 -3.14 1.79
N ILE A 131 -5.11 -2.19 1.32
CA ILE A 131 -5.89 -2.29 0.08
C ILE A 131 -5.04 -2.74 -1.11
N HIS A 132 -3.80 -2.26 -1.23
CA HIS A 132 -2.85 -2.65 -2.28
C HIS A 132 -2.53 -4.15 -2.32
N ALA A 133 -2.65 -4.85 -1.18
CA ALA A 133 -2.41 -6.28 -1.03
C ALA A 133 -3.72 -7.09 -0.98
N ALA A 134 -4.87 -6.47 -1.22
CA ALA A 134 -6.14 -7.19 -1.24
C ALA A 134 -6.08 -8.31 -2.29
N GLY A 135 -6.44 -9.52 -1.85
CA GLY A 135 -6.47 -10.69 -2.71
C GLY A 135 -6.92 -11.94 -1.97
N LEU A 136 -7.13 -12.98 -2.74
CA LEU A 136 -7.28 -14.35 -2.24
C LEU A 136 -5.90 -15.01 -2.25
N TYR A 137 -5.54 -15.65 -1.15
CA TYR A 137 -4.25 -16.31 -0.95
C TYR A 137 -4.49 -17.77 -0.58
N GLY A 138 -3.77 -18.69 -1.23
CA GLY A 138 -3.90 -20.14 -1.07
C GLY A 138 -3.32 -20.89 -2.28
N GLU A 139 -3.05 -22.19 -2.13
CA GLU A 139 -2.36 -23.00 -3.14
C GLU A 139 -3.15 -23.12 -4.46
N ASP A 140 -4.48 -23.15 -4.39
CA ASP A 140 -5.37 -23.37 -5.55
C ASP A 140 -6.01 -22.07 -6.10
N VAL A 141 -5.48 -20.90 -5.73
CA VAL A 141 -6.05 -19.62 -6.16
C VAL A 141 -5.55 -19.24 -7.57
N PRO A 142 -6.44 -18.97 -8.54
CA PRO A 142 -6.03 -18.63 -9.90
C PRO A 142 -5.35 -17.25 -9.97
N PHE A 143 -4.45 -17.09 -10.95
CA PHE A 143 -3.88 -15.79 -11.31
C PHE A 143 -4.99 -14.75 -11.57
N GLY A 144 -4.78 -13.52 -11.09
CA GLY A 144 -5.80 -12.48 -11.18
C GLY A 144 -6.77 -12.44 -10.00
N SER A 145 -6.43 -13.11 -8.90
CA SER A 145 -7.22 -13.10 -7.66
C SER A 145 -6.66 -12.16 -6.58
N LYS A 146 -5.65 -11.36 -6.93
CA LYS A 146 -5.02 -10.35 -6.07
C LYS A 146 -4.76 -9.09 -6.87
N LEU A 147 -4.86 -7.93 -6.22
CA LEU A 147 -4.76 -6.64 -6.88
C LEU A 147 -3.44 -6.45 -7.64
N SER A 148 -2.34 -6.98 -7.09
CA SER A 148 -1.01 -6.90 -7.71
C SER A 148 -0.88 -7.67 -9.03
N ASP A 149 -1.78 -8.61 -9.33
CA ASP A 149 -1.83 -9.28 -10.64
C ASP A 149 -2.51 -8.40 -11.72
N LEU A 150 -3.17 -7.32 -11.31
CA LEU A 150 -4.15 -6.58 -12.12
C LEU A 150 -3.79 -5.11 -12.29
N ALA A 151 -3.18 -4.50 -11.27
CA ALA A 151 -2.89 -3.09 -11.26
C ALA A 151 -1.70 -2.76 -10.36
N ILE A 152 -0.97 -1.72 -10.75
CA ILE A 152 -0.07 -1.00 -9.84
C ILE A 152 -0.97 -0.16 -8.94
N SER A 153 -0.75 -0.26 -7.63
CA SER A 153 -1.57 0.40 -6.62
C SER A 153 -0.77 1.47 -5.89
N SER A 154 -1.30 2.68 -5.79
CA SER A 154 -0.71 3.76 -4.97
C SER A 154 -1.78 4.50 -4.19
N TYR A 155 -1.37 5.17 -3.11
CA TYR A 155 -2.27 5.93 -2.25
C TYR A 155 -2.06 7.42 -2.45
N THR A 156 -3.14 8.18 -2.30
CA THR A 156 -3.10 9.63 -2.21
C THR A 156 -3.93 10.09 -1.02
N PRO A 157 -3.48 11.09 -0.25
CA PRO A 157 -4.28 11.64 0.84
C PRO A 157 -5.41 12.55 0.32
N SER A 158 -5.31 13.06 -0.91
CA SER A 158 -6.33 13.92 -1.52
C SER A 158 -6.17 14.01 -3.04
N LEU A 159 -7.22 14.49 -3.72
CA LEU A 159 -7.15 14.77 -5.16
C LEU A 159 -6.17 15.90 -5.49
N VAL A 160 -6.07 16.91 -4.61
CA VAL A 160 -5.16 18.05 -4.78
C VAL A 160 -3.71 17.60 -4.81
N ALA A 161 -3.34 16.58 -4.02
CA ALA A 161 -1.98 16.03 -4.02
C ALA A 161 -1.59 15.42 -5.38
N LEU A 162 -2.55 14.86 -6.13
CA LEU A 162 -2.31 14.31 -7.47
C LEU A 162 -2.20 15.39 -8.56
N MET A 163 -2.85 16.53 -8.33
CA MET A 163 -2.81 17.67 -9.25
C MET A 163 -1.50 18.46 -9.15
N GLN A 164 -0.72 18.27 -8.08
CA GLN A 164 0.56 18.94 -7.95
C GLN A 164 1.50 18.52 -9.09
N PRO A 165 2.16 19.48 -9.76
CA PRO A 165 3.16 19.15 -10.76
C PRO A 165 4.25 18.34 -10.09
N THR A 166 4.50 17.14 -10.63
CA THR A 166 5.70 16.39 -10.29
C THR A 166 6.86 17.18 -10.85
N SER A 167 7.67 17.77 -9.97
CA SER A 167 8.94 18.37 -10.37
C SER A 167 9.79 17.25 -10.95
N GLN A 168 9.96 17.24 -12.28
CA GLN A 168 10.97 16.41 -12.89
C GLN A 168 12.31 17.01 -12.48
N ALA A 169 12.97 16.37 -11.52
CA ALA A 169 14.33 16.75 -11.15
C ALA A 169 15.18 16.69 -12.42
N GLN A 170 15.76 17.82 -12.82
CA GLN A 170 16.71 17.91 -13.93
C GLN A 170 18.11 17.43 -13.53
N HIS A 171 18.26 16.92 -12.30
CA HIS A 171 19.52 16.47 -11.74
C HIS A 171 19.71 14.97 -11.95
N GLU A 172 20.96 14.53 -12.00
CA GLU A 172 21.30 13.11 -11.95
C GLU A 172 20.72 12.49 -10.67
N PHE A 173 20.12 11.31 -10.82
CA PHE A 173 19.49 10.59 -9.71
C PHE A 173 20.53 10.22 -8.64
N GLN A 174 20.24 10.56 -7.39
CA GLN A 174 21.05 10.19 -6.22
C GLN A 174 20.15 9.50 -5.19
N LEU A 175 20.70 8.51 -4.49
CA LEU A 175 20.01 7.74 -3.46
C LEU A 175 20.54 8.11 -2.07
N LEU A 176 19.71 8.77 -1.28
CA LEU A 176 19.94 8.88 0.17
C LEU A 176 19.39 7.62 0.85
N ALA A 177 20.25 6.85 1.48
CA ALA A 177 19.87 5.65 2.23
C ALA A 177 20.02 5.89 3.73
N VAL A 178 18.93 5.84 4.48
CA VAL A 178 18.94 6.00 5.94
C VAL A 178 18.86 4.61 6.59
N VAL A 179 19.89 4.25 7.35
CA VAL A 179 20.07 2.93 7.93
C VAL A 179 20.10 3.07 9.45
N GLN A 180 19.12 2.50 10.14
CA GLN A 180 19.02 2.51 11.61
C GLN A 180 19.03 1.08 12.14
N ALA A 181 20.22 0.47 12.14
CA ALA A 181 20.40 -0.91 12.58
C ALA A 181 20.24 -1.05 14.11
N SER A 182 20.53 0.02 14.86
CA SER A 182 20.32 0.09 16.30
C SER A 182 19.58 1.37 16.67
N THR A 183 18.29 1.23 17.00
CA THR A 183 17.43 2.33 17.43
C THR A 183 17.15 2.21 18.92
N VAL A 184 17.38 3.28 19.69
CA VAL A 184 17.17 3.28 21.14
C VAL A 184 15.70 2.96 21.46
N GLY A 185 15.48 1.98 22.33
CA GLY A 185 14.14 1.55 22.73
C GLY A 185 13.43 0.63 21.73
N GLN A 186 14.12 0.18 20.67
CA GLN A 186 13.59 -0.76 19.67
C GLN A 186 14.52 -1.97 19.51
N SER A 187 13.99 -3.04 18.92
CA SER A 187 14.78 -4.21 18.53
C SER A 187 15.81 -3.83 17.45
N ASN A 188 16.99 -4.46 17.50
CA ASN A 188 18.01 -4.25 16.48
C ASN A 188 17.56 -4.83 15.13
N LEU A 189 17.90 -4.12 14.05
CA LEU A 189 17.67 -4.51 12.66
C LEU A 189 19.02 -4.73 11.94
N PRO A 190 19.83 -5.72 12.33
CA PRO A 190 21.20 -5.87 11.84
C PRO A 190 21.28 -6.09 10.32
N GLY A 191 20.26 -6.70 9.72
CA GLY A 191 20.18 -6.94 8.27
C GLY A 191 20.21 -5.66 7.43
N THR A 192 19.82 -4.52 8.00
CA THR A 192 19.86 -3.22 7.29
C THR A 192 21.29 -2.79 6.92
N LYS A 193 22.30 -3.28 7.66
CA LYS A 193 23.72 -3.09 7.32
C LYS A 193 24.13 -3.89 6.10
N ASP A 194 23.60 -5.09 5.96
CA ASP A 194 23.87 -5.94 4.80
C ASP A 194 23.13 -5.40 3.58
N GLU A 195 21.88 -4.96 3.73
CA GLU A 195 21.07 -4.35 2.67
C GLU A 195 21.78 -3.15 2.02
N ILE A 196 22.32 -2.22 2.82
CA ILE A 196 23.01 -1.05 2.27
C ILE A 196 24.31 -1.42 1.54
N ASN A 197 25.04 -2.42 2.03
CA ASN A 197 26.22 -2.93 1.33
C ASN A 197 25.84 -3.50 -0.04
N HIS A 198 24.75 -4.28 -0.12
CA HIS A 198 24.25 -4.80 -1.39
C HIS A 198 23.77 -3.67 -2.33
N ILE A 199 23.04 -2.67 -1.81
CA ILE A 199 22.58 -1.51 -2.59
C ILE A 199 23.78 -0.78 -3.21
N GLN A 200 24.82 -0.51 -2.43
CA GLN A 200 26.04 0.15 -2.93
C GLN A 200 26.75 -0.69 -4.00
N GLN A 201 26.82 -2.01 -3.82
CA GLN A 201 27.40 -2.92 -4.81
C GLN A 201 26.59 -2.99 -6.12
N CYS A 202 25.27 -2.87 -6.04
CA CYS A 202 24.40 -2.83 -7.22
C CYS A 202 24.46 -1.48 -7.93
N ALA A 203 24.48 -0.38 -7.17
CA ALA A 203 24.55 0.99 -7.70
C ALA A 203 25.88 1.26 -8.41
N LYS A 204 27.00 0.79 -7.86
CA LYS A 204 28.37 1.05 -8.37
C LYS A 204 28.52 2.54 -8.71
N ASP A 205 29.04 2.84 -9.91
CA ASP A 205 29.24 4.21 -10.40
C ASP A 205 28.01 4.77 -11.15
N LYS A 206 26.88 4.04 -11.19
CA LYS A 206 25.68 4.44 -11.95
C LYS A 206 24.77 5.41 -11.19
N VAL A 207 24.78 5.32 -9.86
CA VAL A 207 23.95 6.13 -8.96
C VAL A 207 24.79 6.45 -7.74
N ALA A 208 24.89 7.73 -7.39
CA ALA A 208 25.52 8.12 -6.14
C ALA A 208 24.65 7.66 -4.96
N VAL A 209 25.22 6.87 -4.04
CA VAL A 209 24.55 6.42 -2.82
C VAL A 209 25.16 7.12 -1.62
N CYS A 210 24.35 7.87 -0.89
CA CYS A 210 24.73 8.56 0.34
C CYS A 210 24.10 7.85 1.54
N PRO A 211 24.83 6.97 2.26
CA PRO A 211 24.30 6.33 3.45
C PRO A 211 24.38 7.25 4.67
N LEU A 212 23.33 7.28 5.50
CA LEU A 212 23.33 7.84 6.86
C LEU A 212 23.04 6.72 7.85
N MET A 213 24.00 6.42 8.72
CA MET A 213 23.97 5.26 9.62
C MET A 213 23.68 5.68 11.07
N ASP A 214 22.73 5.02 11.73
CA ASP A 214 22.40 5.12 13.14
C ASP A 214 22.38 6.58 13.64
N GLN A 215 23.36 6.99 14.45
CA GLN A 215 23.46 8.34 15.04
C GLN A 215 23.69 9.45 14.00
N GLU A 216 24.15 9.11 12.80
CA GLU A 216 24.37 10.08 11.71
C GLU A 216 23.08 10.47 10.99
N ALA A 217 22.03 9.65 11.10
CA ALA A 217 20.72 9.86 10.49
C ALA A 217 19.91 10.95 11.23
N THR A 218 20.42 12.18 11.19
CA THR A 218 19.78 13.34 11.82
C THR A 218 19.02 14.19 10.80
N VAL A 219 17.99 14.90 11.26
CA VAL A 219 17.18 15.83 10.43
C VAL A 219 18.07 16.84 9.68
N ALA A 220 19.13 17.34 10.34
CA ALA A 220 20.05 18.32 9.77
C ALA A 220 20.97 17.76 8.68
N ARG A 221 21.23 16.44 8.65
CA ARG A 221 22.04 15.78 7.63
C ARG A 221 21.18 15.22 6.49
N GLY A 222 19.97 14.74 6.79
CA GLY A 222 19.01 14.30 5.77
C GLY A 222 18.59 15.41 4.80
N GLY A 223 18.50 16.66 5.27
CA GLY A 223 18.14 17.81 4.43
C GLY A 223 19.28 18.42 3.58
N ARG A 224 20.52 17.93 3.70
CA ARG A 224 21.67 18.44 2.92
C ARG A 224 22.04 17.58 1.71
N GLY A 225 21.41 16.41 1.57
CA GLY A 225 21.60 15.49 0.44
C GLY A 225 20.37 15.40 -0.48
N ALA A 226 19.45 16.38 -0.37
CA ALA A 226 18.26 16.53 -1.20
C ALA A 226 18.33 17.83 -1.99
#